data_AF-A0A1Q3CT82-F1
#
_entry.id   AF-A0A1Q3CT82-F1
#
_cell.length_a   1.000
_cell.length_b   1.000
_cell.length_c   1.000
_cell.angle_alpha   90.00
_cell.angle_beta   90.00
_cell.angle_gamma   90.00
#
_symmetry.space_group_name_H-M   'P 1'
#
loop_
_entity.id
_entity.type
_entity.pdbx_description
1 polymer ?
#
loop_
_entity_poly.entity_id
_entity_poly.type
_entity_poly.pdbx_seq_one_letter_code
_entity_poly.pdbx_strand_id
1 'polypeptide(L)'
;MSKEIDDLKNENNKYLNEIEYLKGKNSFYINEIEILNVSSKLSNDFMEENEKLKIEIDALKKTFSKFSNSSHKLDNLLGLQRCVFDKASLGYDEMKNVKHFKNFFVKKSEPKMSCNYCGRLGHISTSCFHRKNIGKTRRIWVPKGTFVTNAQGPRFIWVPKG
;
A
#
# COMPACT_ATOMS: atom_id res chain seq x y z
N MET A 1 25.45 -92.67 -35.31
CA MET A 1 24.91 -91.77 -36.35
C MET A 1 23.46 -91.33 -36.11
N SER A 2 22.42 -92.18 -36.11
CA SER A 2 21.04 -91.66 -35.90
C SER A 2 20.77 -91.13 -34.48
N LYS A 3 21.21 -91.84 -33.42
CA LYS A 3 21.03 -91.40 -32.02
C LYS A 3 21.70 -90.06 -31.71
N GLU A 4 22.95 -89.86 -32.13
CA GLU A 4 23.66 -88.58 -31.96
C GLU A 4 22.94 -87.42 -32.66
N ILE A 5 22.36 -87.65 -33.83
CA ILE A 5 21.59 -86.63 -34.55
C ILE A 5 20.32 -86.26 -33.77
N ASP A 6 19.64 -87.23 -33.17
CA ASP A 6 18.44 -86.98 -32.37
C ASP A 6 18.75 -86.30 -31.03
N ASP A 7 19.88 -86.64 -30.39
CA ASP A 7 20.37 -85.97 -29.18
C ASP A 7 20.72 -84.50 -29.46
N LEU A 8 21.45 -84.23 -30.55
CA LEU A 8 21.78 -82.87 -30.99
C LEU A 8 20.55 -82.04 -31.35
N LYS A 9 19.52 -82.65 -31.97
CA LYS A 9 18.24 -81.97 -32.23
C LYS A 9 17.53 -81.57 -30.94
N ASN A 10 17.54 -82.44 -29.93
CA ASN A 10 16.94 -82.15 -28.63
C ASN A 10 17.67 -81.03 -27.90
N GLU A 11 19.01 -80.99 -27.95
CA GLU A 11 19.78 -79.87 -27.40
C GLU A 11 19.49 -78.55 -28.15
N ASN A 12 19.45 -78.57 -29.49
CA ASN A 12 19.11 -77.39 -30.27
C ASN A 12 17.72 -76.83 -29.93
N ASN A 13 16.73 -77.70 -29.72
CA ASN A 13 15.39 -77.27 -29.28
C ASN A 13 15.41 -76.63 -27.89
N LYS A 14 16.23 -77.12 -26.94
CA LYS A 14 16.39 -76.49 -25.63
C LYS A 14 16.98 -75.08 -25.76
N TYR A 15 18.06 -74.94 -26.54
CA TYR A 15 18.69 -73.63 -26.75
C TYR A 15 17.75 -72.65 -27.47
N LEU A 16 16.94 -73.10 -28.43
CA LEU A 16 15.94 -72.26 -29.09
C LEU A 16 14.89 -71.74 -28.10
N ASN A 17 14.36 -72.60 -27.24
CA ASN A 17 13.40 -72.20 -26.22
C ASN A 17 14.00 -71.19 -25.23
N GLU A 18 15.27 -71.38 -24.86
CA GLU A 18 15.98 -70.46 -23.96
C GLU A 18 16.23 -69.10 -24.62
N ILE A 19 16.60 -69.07 -25.90
CA ILE A 19 16.74 -67.83 -26.68
C ILE A 19 15.41 -67.09 -26.75
N GLU A 20 14.30 -67.78 -27.02
CA GLU A 20 12.98 -67.17 -27.10
C GLU A 20 12.55 -66.58 -25.74
N TYR A 21 12.77 -67.32 -24.66
CA TYR A 21 12.54 -66.85 -23.30
C TYR A 21 13.35 -65.60 -22.96
N LEU A 22 14.66 -65.61 -23.24
CA LEU A 22 15.55 -64.46 -23.00
C LEU A 22 15.17 -63.26 -23.84
N LYS A 23 14.72 -63.47 -25.08
CA LYS A 23 14.23 -62.40 -25.96
C LYS A 23 12.99 -61.72 -25.38
N GLY A 24 12.04 -62.51 -24.86
CA GLY A 24 10.87 -61.98 -24.15
C GLY A 24 11.27 -61.15 -22.92
N LYS A 25 12.22 -61.67 -22.14
CA LYS A 25 12.73 -60.98 -20.95
C LYS A 25 13.47 -59.67 -21.28
N ASN A 26 14.27 -59.65 -22.34
CA ASN A 26 14.92 -58.44 -22.82
C ASN A 26 13.92 -57.39 -23.29
N SER A 27 12.87 -57.81 -24.01
CA SER A 27 11.78 -56.89 -24.40
C SER A 27 11.08 -56.27 -23.20
N PHE A 28 10.87 -57.04 -22.12
CA PHE A 28 10.28 -56.52 -20.88
C PHE A 28 11.19 -55.47 -20.22
N TYR A 29 12.48 -55.77 -20.04
CA TYR A 29 13.41 -54.83 -19.40
C TYR A 29 13.63 -53.55 -20.20
N ILE A 30 13.61 -53.62 -21.54
CA ILE A 30 13.69 -52.42 -22.40
C ILE A 30 12.51 -51.49 -22.11
N ASN A 31 11.28 -52.03 -22.04
CA ASN A 31 10.10 -51.24 -21.73
C ASN A 31 10.18 -50.64 -20.31
N GLU A 32 10.68 -51.40 -19.34
CA GLU A 32 10.85 -50.92 -17.96
C GLU A 32 11.87 -49.78 -17.87
N ILE A 33 12.97 -49.87 -18.61
CA ILE A 33 13.97 -48.80 -18.72
C ILE A 33 13.36 -47.55 -19.36
N GLU A 34 12.56 -47.70 -20.42
CA GLU A 34 11.87 -46.57 -21.06
C GLU A 34 10.93 -45.85 -20.08
N ILE A 35 10.13 -46.60 -19.32
CA ILE A 35 9.24 -46.05 -18.30
C ILE A 35 10.04 -45.30 -17.22
N LEU A 36 11.13 -45.88 -16.73
CA LEU A 36 12.00 -45.26 -15.73
C LEU A 36 12.66 -43.98 -16.26
N ASN A 37 13.05 -43.95 -17.53
CA ASN A 37 13.61 -42.76 -18.17
C ASN A 37 12.58 -41.63 -18.31
N VAL A 38 11.32 -41.95 -18.65
CA VAL A 38 10.25 -40.95 -18.68
C VAL A 38 9.96 -40.43 -17.28
N SER A 39 9.91 -41.32 -16.28
CA SER A 39 9.68 -40.95 -14.88
C SER A 39 10.78 -40.06 -14.31
N SER A 40 12.05 -40.40 -14.58
CA SER A 40 13.19 -39.60 -14.11
C SER A 40 13.23 -38.22 -14.75
N LYS A 41 12.92 -38.12 -16.05
CA LYS A 41 12.78 -36.83 -16.74
C LYS A 41 11.69 -35.96 -16.10
N LEU A 42 10.50 -36.54 -15.89
CA LEU A 42 9.38 -35.84 -15.26
C LEU A 42 9.74 -35.36 -13.84
N SER A 43 10.45 -36.19 -13.08
CA SER A 43 10.93 -35.83 -11.74
C SER A 43 11.89 -34.63 -11.77
N ASN A 44 12.80 -34.56 -12.75
CA ASN A 44 13.71 -33.43 -12.90
C ASN A 44 12.95 -32.14 -13.26
N ASP A 45 12.01 -32.22 -14.19
CA ASP A 45 11.19 -31.07 -14.61
C ASP A 45 10.41 -30.49 -13.40
N PHE A 46 9.82 -31.36 -12.56
CA PHE A 46 9.14 -30.94 -11.33
C PHE A 46 10.07 -30.31 -10.30
N MET A 47 11.32 -30.79 -10.20
CA MET A 47 12.30 -30.21 -9.28
C MET A 47 12.69 -28.79 -9.70
N GLU A 48 12.92 -28.56 -11.00
CA GLU A 48 13.22 -27.22 -11.51
C GLU A 48 12.07 -26.23 -11.31
N GLU A 49 10.82 -26.65 -11.54
CA GLU A 49 9.65 -25.81 -11.31
C GLU A 49 9.50 -25.45 -9.82
N ASN A 50 9.72 -26.41 -8.92
CA ASN A 50 9.67 -26.17 -7.48
C ASN A 50 10.74 -25.17 -7.00
N GLU A 51 11.94 -25.20 -7.59
CA GLU A 51 12.98 -24.21 -7.28
C GLU A 51 12.59 -22.79 -7.73
N LYS A 52 12.04 -22.66 -8.95
CA LYS A 52 11.52 -21.37 -9.46
C LYS A 52 10.42 -20.82 -8.54
N LEU A 53 9.45 -21.66 -8.17
CA LEU A 53 8.36 -21.27 -7.26
C LEU A 53 8.87 -20.84 -5.88
N LYS A 54 9.90 -21.49 -5.33
CA LYS A 54 10.51 -21.08 -4.05
C LYS A 54 11.11 -19.67 -4.13
N ILE A 55 11.79 -19.34 -5.23
CA ILE A 55 12.37 -18.02 -5.45
C ILE A 55 11.27 -16.95 -5.56
N GLU A 56 10.20 -17.24 -6.31
CA GLU A 56 9.05 -16.32 -6.44
C GLU A 56 8.36 -16.08 -5.09
N ILE A 57 8.17 -17.13 -4.29
CA ILE A 57 7.59 -17.02 -2.95
C ILE A 57 8.45 -16.14 -2.03
N ASP A 58 9.78 -16.28 -2.07
CA ASP A 58 10.67 -15.45 -1.25
C ASP A 58 10.61 -13.97 -1.67
N ALA A 59 10.64 -13.72 -2.99
CA ALA A 59 10.47 -12.37 -3.53
C ALA A 59 9.12 -11.76 -3.11
N LEU A 60 8.03 -12.53 -3.21
CA LEU A 60 6.69 -12.11 -2.82
C LEU A 60 6.59 -11.81 -1.32
N LYS A 61 7.16 -12.67 -0.47
CA LYS A 61 7.23 -12.44 0.99
C LYS A 61 7.97 -11.14 1.31
N LYS A 62 9.08 -10.87 0.63
CA LYS A 62 9.83 -9.61 0.78
C LYS A 62 9.02 -8.39 0.34
N THR A 63 8.27 -8.47 -0.75
CA THR A 63 7.36 -7.37 -1.15
C THR A 63 6.21 -7.19 -0.18
N PHE A 64 5.63 -8.29 0.32
CA PHE A 64 4.49 -8.27 1.23
C PHE A 64 4.87 -7.68 2.60
N SER A 65 6.04 -8.05 3.14
CA SER A 65 6.55 -7.46 4.38
C SER A 65 6.76 -5.95 4.28
N LYS A 66 7.33 -5.45 3.17
CA LYS A 66 7.47 -4.01 2.91
C LYS A 66 6.10 -3.33 2.82
N PHE A 67 5.17 -3.92 2.08
CA PHE A 67 3.80 -3.41 1.93
C PHE A 67 3.09 -3.33 3.30
N SER A 68 3.11 -4.41 4.08
CA SER A 68 2.53 -4.48 5.43
C SER A 68 3.12 -3.42 6.36
N ASN A 69 4.45 -3.26 6.38
CA ASN A 69 5.12 -2.23 7.16
C ASN A 69 4.70 -0.81 6.75
N SER A 70 4.52 -0.56 5.45
CA SER A 70 4.04 0.73 4.95
C SER A 70 2.57 0.98 5.30
N SER A 71 1.72 -0.05 5.23
CA SER A 71 0.31 0.02 5.63
C SER A 71 0.19 0.40 7.10
N HIS A 72 0.93 -0.28 7.99
CA HIS A 72 0.89 0.04 9.42
C HIS A 72 1.35 1.49 9.71
N LYS A 73 2.32 2.01 8.97
CA LYS A 73 2.74 3.42 9.08
C LYS A 73 1.64 4.37 8.63
N LEU A 74 0.94 4.05 7.54
CA LEU A 74 -0.19 4.82 7.05
C LEU A 74 -1.36 4.79 8.05
N ASP A 75 -1.71 3.61 8.57
CA ASP A 75 -2.76 3.44 9.57
C ASP A 75 -2.46 4.22 10.85
N ASN A 76 -1.21 4.21 11.31
CA ASN A 76 -0.78 5.05 12.42
C ASN A 76 -0.97 6.54 12.10
N LEU A 77 -0.57 7.00 10.91
CA LEU A 77 -0.69 8.40 10.51
C LEU A 77 -2.16 8.84 10.40
N LEU A 78 -3.02 8.03 9.78
CA LEU A 78 -4.45 8.30 9.62
C LEU A 78 -5.23 8.15 10.93
N GLY A 79 -4.84 7.19 11.78
CA GLY A 79 -5.38 7.03 13.14
C GLY A 79 -5.14 8.28 13.99
N LEU A 80 -3.98 8.92 13.85
CA LEU A 80 -3.67 10.21 14.45
C LEU A 80 -4.47 11.38 13.82
N GLN A 81 -4.92 11.24 12.56
CA GLN A 81 -5.64 12.26 11.81
C GLN A 81 -7.17 12.23 12.01
N ARG A 82 -7.73 11.22 12.70
CA ARG A 82 -9.15 11.21 13.14
C ARG A 82 -9.37 12.18 14.30
N CYS A 83 -9.13 13.45 14.02
CA CYS A 83 -9.50 14.60 14.80
C CYS A 83 -11.03 14.72 14.73
N VAL A 84 -11.75 14.27 15.77
CA VAL A 84 -13.21 14.43 15.95
C VAL A 84 -13.56 15.89 16.33
N PHE A 85 -12.90 16.89 15.75
CA PHE A 85 -13.00 18.25 16.28
C PHE A 85 -14.01 19.14 15.57
N ASP A 86 -14.63 18.71 14.47
CA ASP A 86 -15.66 19.52 13.78
C ASP A 86 -16.96 18.75 13.50
N LYS A 87 -17.34 17.79 14.35
CA LYS A 87 -18.75 17.40 14.46
C LYS A 87 -19.42 18.23 15.57
N ALA A 88 -19.33 19.55 15.47
CA ALA A 88 -20.14 20.46 16.28
C ALA A 88 -21.55 20.56 15.69
N SER A 89 -22.30 19.46 15.74
CA SER A 89 -23.75 19.48 15.54
C SER A 89 -24.41 19.76 16.88
N LEU A 90 -25.43 20.63 16.89
CA LEU A 90 -26.29 20.86 18.06
C LEU A 90 -26.75 19.51 18.65
N GLY A 91 -26.30 19.20 19.87
CA GLY A 91 -26.66 17.99 20.61
C GLY A 91 -25.60 16.89 20.68
N TYR A 92 -24.36 17.10 20.21
CA TYR A 92 -23.29 16.11 20.36
C TYR A 92 -22.69 16.14 21.78
N ASP A 93 -22.91 15.06 22.54
CA ASP A 93 -22.28 14.84 23.86
C ASP A 93 -21.01 14.00 23.66
N GLU A 94 -19.86 14.53 24.06
CA GLU A 94 -18.56 13.91 23.83
C GLU A 94 -18.49 12.55 24.54
N MET A 95 -18.58 11.47 23.76
CA MET A 95 -18.48 10.11 24.29
C MET A 95 -17.14 9.92 25.00
N LYS A 96 -17.21 9.60 26.29
CA LYS A 96 -16.13 9.48 27.30
C LYS A 96 -14.91 8.62 26.96
N ASN A 97 -14.84 8.00 25.78
CA ASN A 97 -13.80 7.07 25.37
C ASN A 97 -13.07 7.43 24.05
N VAL A 98 -13.24 8.66 23.54
CA VAL A 98 -12.54 9.07 22.32
C VAL A 98 -11.07 9.30 22.63
N LYS A 99 -10.18 8.45 22.11
CA LYS A 99 -8.72 8.64 22.20
C LYS A 99 -8.33 9.92 21.48
N HIS A 100 -7.91 10.93 22.25
CA HIS A 100 -7.44 12.20 21.73
C HIS A 100 -5.98 12.05 21.29
N PHE A 101 -5.75 12.06 19.98
CA PHE A 101 -4.42 12.06 19.41
C PHE A 101 -3.95 13.49 19.14
N LYS A 102 -2.65 13.74 19.33
CA LYS A 102 -2.04 15.06 19.13
C LYS A 102 -1.88 15.29 17.62
N ASN A 103 -2.71 16.16 17.02
CA ASN A 103 -2.61 16.50 15.60
C ASN A 103 -1.30 17.25 15.31
N PHE A 104 -0.48 16.71 14.42
CA PHE A 104 0.77 17.34 13.97
C PHE A 104 0.59 18.31 12.79
N PHE A 105 -0.55 18.22 12.07
CA PHE A 105 -0.76 18.93 10.81
C PHE A 105 -1.42 20.31 10.96
N VAL A 106 -2.11 20.58 12.08
CA VAL A 106 -2.70 21.90 12.34
C VAL A 106 -1.73 22.67 13.22
N LYS A 107 -1.04 23.67 12.65
CA LYS A 107 -0.37 24.69 13.44
C LYS A 107 -1.41 25.30 14.37
N LYS A 108 -1.20 25.27 15.69
CA LYS A 108 -2.00 26.06 16.62
C LYS A 108 -1.92 27.52 16.16
N SER A 109 -2.92 28.00 15.44
CA SER A 109 -3.06 29.43 15.25
C SER A 109 -3.44 29.96 16.62
N GLU A 110 -2.48 30.57 17.31
CA GLU A 110 -2.82 31.43 18.44
C GLU A 110 -3.91 32.39 17.94
N PRO A 111 -5.07 32.48 18.60
CA PRO A 111 -6.09 33.43 18.20
C PRO A 111 -5.50 34.83 18.39
N LYS A 112 -4.90 35.37 17.32
CA LYS A 112 -4.50 36.76 17.20
C LYS A 112 -5.78 37.57 17.01
N MET A 113 -6.61 37.59 18.05
CA MET A 113 -7.82 38.38 18.09
C MET A 113 -7.39 39.85 18.12
N SER A 114 -7.32 40.43 16.92
CA SER A 114 -7.00 41.84 16.72
C SER A 114 -8.30 42.64 16.66
N CYS A 115 -8.26 43.83 17.22
CA CYS A 115 -9.37 44.75 17.16
C CYS A 115 -9.43 45.41 15.77
N ASN A 116 -10.56 45.28 15.06
CA ASN A 116 -10.73 45.92 13.74
C ASN A 116 -10.78 47.45 13.81
N TYR A 117 -10.94 48.03 15.01
CA TYR A 117 -10.97 49.48 15.20
C TYR A 117 -9.57 50.07 15.39
N CYS A 118 -8.74 49.50 16.28
CA CYS A 118 -7.41 50.05 16.62
C CYS A 118 -6.22 49.18 16.19
N GLY A 119 -6.46 48.01 15.60
CA GLY A 119 -5.43 47.08 15.13
C GLY A 119 -4.64 46.37 16.24
N ARG A 120 -4.90 46.66 17.52
CA ARG A 120 -4.20 46.01 18.66
C ARG A 120 -4.79 44.65 18.98
N LEU A 121 -3.93 43.74 19.44
CA LEU A 121 -4.31 42.39 19.88
C LEU A 121 -4.96 42.41 21.28
N GLY A 122 -5.70 41.35 21.59
CA GLY A 122 -6.21 41.07 22.95
C GLY A 122 -7.61 41.58 23.26
N HIS A 123 -8.32 42.20 22.31
CA HIS A 123 -9.72 42.62 22.48
C HIS A 123 -10.46 42.70 21.14
N ILE A 124 -11.80 42.59 21.18
CA ILE A 124 -12.67 42.75 20.01
C ILE A 124 -13.08 44.20 19.80
N SER A 125 -13.50 44.54 18.58
CA SER A 125 -13.90 45.91 18.20
C SER A 125 -15.04 46.49 19.06
N THR A 126 -15.86 45.66 19.69
CA THR A 126 -16.93 46.10 20.60
C THR A 126 -16.42 46.56 21.96
N SER A 127 -15.33 45.97 22.45
CA SER A 127 -14.71 46.33 23.73
C SER A 127 -13.54 47.32 23.57
N CYS A 128 -13.32 47.86 22.38
CA CYS A 128 -12.24 48.79 22.11
C CYS A 128 -12.45 50.14 22.83
N PHE A 129 -11.48 50.54 23.66
CA PHE A 129 -11.49 51.83 24.37
C PHE A 129 -11.59 53.02 23.40
N HIS A 130 -10.88 52.99 22.28
CA HIS A 130 -10.93 54.06 21.27
C HIS A 130 -12.32 54.20 20.62
N ARG A 131 -13.14 53.14 20.63
CA ARG A 131 -14.53 53.21 20.13
C ARG A 131 -15.47 53.91 21.11
N LYS A 132 -15.20 53.86 22.41
CA LYS A 132 -16.03 54.52 23.43
C LYS A 132 -15.84 56.03 23.47
N ASN A 133 -14.68 56.55 23.05
CA ASN A 133 -14.28 57.94 23.31
C ASN A 133 -14.06 58.83 22.07
N ILE A 134 -14.40 58.38 20.85
CA ILE A 134 -14.18 59.18 19.63
C ILE A 134 -15.47 59.22 18.81
N GLY A 135 -15.97 60.43 18.58
CA GLY A 135 -17.17 60.72 17.79
C GLY A 135 -17.18 59.97 16.46
N LYS A 136 -18.37 59.51 16.06
CA LYS A 136 -18.62 58.67 14.88
C LYS A 136 -18.16 59.37 13.58
N THR A 137 -16.87 59.29 13.25
CA THR A 137 -16.39 59.68 11.92
C THR A 137 -16.94 58.67 10.91
N ARG A 138 -17.92 59.12 10.12
CA ARG A 138 -18.46 58.32 9.00
C ARG A 138 -17.31 58.02 8.06
N ARG A 139 -17.15 56.76 7.69
CA ARG A 139 -16.18 56.35 6.66
C ARG A 139 -16.91 56.12 5.34
N ILE A 140 -16.23 56.34 4.23
CA ILE A 140 -16.77 56.15 2.89
C ILE A 140 -15.87 55.22 2.08
N TRP A 141 -16.47 54.54 1.10
CA TRP A 141 -15.73 53.76 0.11
C TRP A 141 -15.21 54.69 -0.98
N VAL A 142 -13.91 54.62 -1.24
CA VAL A 142 -13.27 55.44 -2.28
C VAL A 142 -12.43 54.53 -3.19
N PRO A 143 -12.44 54.74 -4.52
CA PRO A 143 -11.60 53.98 -5.45
C PRO A 143 -10.11 54.13 -5.13
N LYS A 144 -9.34 53.06 -5.39
CA LYS A 144 -7.88 53.10 -5.34
C LYS A 144 -7.31 54.07 -6.38
N GLY A 145 -6.25 54.80 -6.01
CA GLY A 145 -5.58 55.80 -6.85
C GLY A 145 -5.83 57.25 -6.41
N THR A 146 -6.81 57.50 -5.54
CA THR A 146 -7.11 58.84 -5.02
C THR A 146 -6.07 59.35 -4.00
N PHE A 147 -5.26 58.45 -3.42
CA PHE A 147 -4.23 58.76 -2.43
C PHE A 147 -2.88 58.17 -2.85
N VAL A 148 -1.77 58.80 -2.42
CA VAL A 148 -0.38 58.50 -2.83
C VAL A 148 0.17 57.17 -2.26
N THR A 149 -0.64 56.39 -1.54
CA THR A 149 -0.18 55.14 -0.91
C THR A 149 -0.57 53.90 -1.71
N ASN A 150 0.44 53.10 -2.04
CA ASN A 150 0.34 51.93 -2.93
C ASN A 150 -0.25 50.71 -2.18
N ALA A 151 -1.56 50.72 -1.90
CA ALA A 151 -2.20 49.68 -1.12
C ALA A 151 -2.53 48.42 -1.95
N GLN A 152 -1.99 47.26 -1.57
CA GLN A 152 -2.30 45.95 -2.18
C GLN A 152 -3.64 45.39 -1.66
N GLY A 153 -4.45 44.77 -2.52
CA GLY A 153 -5.77 44.18 -2.16
C GLY A 153 -6.96 44.64 -3.04
N PRO A 154 -8.22 44.47 -2.58
CA PRO A 154 -9.44 44.80 -3.35
C PRO A 154 -9.51 46.24 -3.87
N ARG A 155 -10.31 46.52 -4.91
CA ARG A 155 -10.33 47.81 -5.65
C ARG A 155 -10.76 49.05 -4.84
N PHE A 156 -11.32 48.89 -3.65
CA PHE A 156 -11.81 49.97 -2.78
C PHE A 156 -11.15 49.93 -1.40
N ILE A 157 -10.97 51.10 -0.77
CA ILE A 157 -10.39 51.25 0.57
C ILE A 157 -11.35 52.07 1.46
N TRP A 158 -11.41 51.71 2.75
CA TRP A 158 -12.09 52.50 3.77
C TRP A 158 -11.24 53.70 4.18
N VAL A 159 -11.72 54.91 3.94
CA VAL A 159 -11.09 56.14 4.44
C VAL A 159 -12.05 56.96 5.32
N PRO A 160 -11.54 57.67 6.34
CA PRO A 160 -12.34 58.61 7.13
C PRO A 160 -12.90 59.73 6.25
N LYS A 161 -14.18 60.09 6.42
CA LYS A 161 -14.74 61.30 5.81
C LYS A 161 -14.37 62.49 6.72
N GLY A 162 -13.64 63.45 6.17
CA GLY A 162 -13.38 64.75 6.79
C GLY A 162 -14.65 65.59 6.90
#